data_AF-A0A0V1BIP0-F1
#
_entry.id   AF-A0A0V1BIP0-F1
#
_cell.length_a   1.000
_cell.length_b   1.000
_cell.length_c   1.000
_cell.angle_alpha   90.00
_cell.angle_beta   90.00
_cell.angle_gamma   90.00
#
_symmetry.space_group_name_H-M   'P 1'
#
loop_
_entity.id
_entity.type
_entity.pdbx_description
1 polymer ?
#
loop_
_entity_poly.entity_id
_entity_poly.type
_entity_poly.pdbx_seq_one_letter_code
_entity_poly.pdbx_strand_id
1 'polypeptide(L)'
;MINSIIEWQNRYIQRLDPTIVKRVDRYIDAVKKSRSSRQILTLLPQRMVLNASEKIWKNYLRKADFGLLPKEYNKKIHGPYCPWRYYGKKDTNIFDVKLADFSAWMSRRDTSARGIMAAMSRGYYLWIYYWFSPRVANVAPLCHLLVFMAFARMILNHNNFKRDQFLMENCRGALIVFEARAGVIGEMLDQYLNKKVEMENHVAHLLFSADRWAVHTEIENNIKCGTTVIVDRYLFSGIAFSAAKGLDFDWCMNADRGLPQPDVVFFVDVKPETLKNRGEFGVERFDDEEFQRKVRHNYQRLTDKYWQVIDGEKSQKEIADQIERTVCDLLKSPAMASPLKMFGYT
;
A
#
# COMPACT_ATOMS: atom_id res chain seq x y z
N MET A 1 -42.49 -21.58 37.87
CA MET A 1 -41.20 -20.99 38.26
C MET A 1 -40.70 -19.93 37.26
N ILE A 2 -40.71 -20.19 35.94
CA ILE A 2 -40.32 -19.15 34.94
C ILE A 2 -41.35 -18.01 34.86
N ASN A 3 -42.65 -18.33 34.83
CA ASN A 3 -43.71 -17.33 34.76
C ASN A 3 -43.76 -16.42 36.01
N SER A 4 -43.45 -16.96 37.19
CA SER A 4 -43.38 -16.19 38.44
C SER A 4 -42.18 -15.24 38.49
N ILE A 5 -41.07 -15.59 37.83
CA ILE A 5 -39.88 -14.74 37.72
C ILE A 5 -40.12 -13.59 36.73
N ILE A 6 -40.82 -13.88 35.62
CA ILE A 6 -41.21 -12.88 34.61
C ILE A 6 -42.18 -11.86 35.21
N GLU A 7 -43.18 -12.32 35.97
CA GLU A 7 -44.12 -11.42 36.67
C GLU A 7 -43.42 -10.54 37.71
N TRP A 8 -42.41 -11.07 38.42
CA TRP A 8 -41.64 -10.28 39.38
C TRP A 8 -40.76 -9.23 38.69
N GLN A 9 -40.09 -9.56 37.58
CA GLN A 9 -39.30 -8.61 36.80
C GLN A 9 -40.16 -7.48 36.21
N ASN A 10 -41.34 -7.81 35.67
CA ASN A 10 -42.24 -6.80 35.10
C ASN A 10 -42.73 -5.82 36.18
N ARG A 11 -43.03 -6.31 37.39
CA ARG A 11 -43.38 -5.46 38.54
C ARG A 11 -42.21 -4.58 39.01
N TYR A 12 -40.98 -5.07 38.92
CA TYR A 12 -39.78 -4.31 39.29
C TYR A 12 -39.45 -3.20 38.28
N ILE A 13 -39.56 -3.47 36.98
CA ILE A 13 -39.28 -2.50 35.91
C ILE A 13 -40.35 -1.40 35.85
N GLN A 14 -41.62 -1.74 36.11
CA GLN A 14 -42.71 -0.74 36.21
C GLN A 14 -42.48 0.29 37.32
N ARG A 15 -41.77 -0.07 38.41
CA ARG A 15 -41.41 0.88 39.48
C ARG A 15 -40.28 1.85 39.10
N LEU A 16 -39.42 1.51 38.15
CA LEU A 16 -38.24 2.30 37.78
C LEU A 16 -38.51 3.32 36.66
N ASP A 17 -39.25 2.92 35.61
CA ASP A 17 -39.74 3.85 34.58
C ASP A 17 -40.96 3.26 33.84
N PRO A 18 -42.18 3.75 34.10
CA PRO A 18 -43.40 3.21 33.51
C PRO A 18 -43.53 3.48 32.00
N THR A 19 -42.75 4.43 31.44
CA THR A 19 -42.81 4.73 30.00
C THR A 19 -42.02 3.76 29.13
N ILE A 20 -40.98 3.12 29.70
CA ILE A 20 -40.17 2.13 29.00
C ILE A 20 -40.98 0.84 28.82
N VAL A 21 -41.67 0.38 29.86
CA VAL A 21 -42.53 -0.82 29.81
C VAL A 21 -43.62 -0.63 28.75
N LYS A 22 -44.32 0.52 28.76
CA LYS A 22 -45.34 0.84 27.74
C LYS A 22 -44.79 0.96 26.31
N ARG A 23 -43.50 1.24 26.11
CA ARG A 23 -42.87 1.30 24.78
C ARG A 23 -42.52 -0.11 24.29
N VAL A 24 -41.96 -0.92 25.18
CA VAL A 24 -41.61 -2.32 24.92
C VAL A 24 -42.89 -3.13 24.65
N ASP A 25 -43.93 -2.96 25.46
CA ASP A 25 -45.21 -3.65 25.28
C ASP A 25 -45.89 -3.24 23.97
N ARG A 26 -45.90 -1.94 23.62
CA ARG A 26 -46.43 -1.48 22.32
C ARG A 26 -45.64 -2.02 21.12
N TYR A 27 -44.32 -2.10 21.24
CA TYR A 27 -43.47 -2.69 20.20
C TYR A 27 -43.75 -4.20 20.07
N ILE A 28 -43.87 -4.92 21.19
CA ILE A 28 -44.20 -6.34 21.21
C ILE A 28 -45.60 -6.61 20.65
N ASP A 29 -46.60 -5.80 20.99
CA ASP A 29 -47.96 -5.93 20.45
C ASP A 29 -48.04 -5.62 18.96
N ALA A 30 -47.32 -4.59 18.50
CA ALA A 30 -47.19 -4.27 17.07
C ALA A 30 -46.53 -5.42 16.30
N VAL A 31 -45.54 -6.07 16.91
CA VAL A 31 -44.82 -7.21 16.35
C VAL A 31 -45.64 -8.50 16.39
N LYS A 32 -46.41 -8.77 17.44
CA LYS A 32 -47.32 -9.94 17.51
C LYS A 32 -48.45 -9.87 16.48
N LYS A 33 -48.90 -8.65 16.14
CA LYS A 33 -49.89 -8.43 15.07
C LYS A 33 -49.32 -8.56 13.66
N SER A 34 -47.99 -8.51 13.50
CA SER A 34 -47.30 -8.67 12.22
C SER A 34 -47.11 -10.15 11.88
N ARG A 35 -47.74 -10.63 10.79
CA ARG A 35 -47.65 -12.03 10.30
C ARG A 35 -46.35 -12.35 9.52
N SER A 36 -45.31 -11.53 9.63
CA SER A 36 -44.09 -11.68 8.82
C SER A 36 -43.01 -12.53 9.51
N SER A 37 -42.71 -13.69 8.93
CA SER A 37 -41.66 -14.64 9.37
C SER A 37 -40.27 -14.01 9.49
N ARG A 38 -39.99 -12.92 8.74
CA ARG A 38 -38.71 -12.19 8.78
C ARG A 38 -38.47 -11.50 10.13
N GLN A 39 -39.50 -11.02 10.82
CA GLN A 39 -39.33 -10.39 12.14
C GLN A 39 -39.00 -11.41 13.23
N ILE A 40 -39.62 -12.60 13.18
CA ILE A 40 -39.33 -13.71 14.11
C ILE A 40 -37.86 -14.17 13.99
N LEU A 41 -37.35 -14.25 12.74
CA LEU A 41 -35.95 -14.55 12.43
C LEU A 41 -34.96 -13.50 12.92
N THR A 42 -35.34 -12.22 13.05
CA THR A 42 -34.49 -11.18 13.65
C THR A 42 -34.62 -11.10 15.17
N LEU A 43 -35.79 -11.42 15.72
CA LEU A 43 -36.09 -11.29 17.15
C LEU A 43 -35.49 -12.40 18.00
N LEU A 44 -35.47 -13.64 17.51
CA LEU A 44 -34.89 -14.76 18.24
C LEU A 44 -33.37 -14.59 18.45
N PRO A 45 -32.56 -14.26 17.42
CA PRO A 45 -31.16 -13.92 17.60
C PRO A 45 -30.97 -12.70 18.48
N GLN A 46 -31.75 -11.63 18.31
CA GLN A 46 -31.67 -10.45 19.17
C GLN A 46 -31.95 -10.80 20.64
N ARG A 47 -32.95 -11.64 20.91
CA ARG A 47 -33.29 -12.06 22.29
C ARG A 47 -32.25 -13.02 22.86
N MET A 48 -31.67 -13.90 22.05
CA MET A 48 -30.53 -14.74 22.46
C MET A 48 -29.29 -13.91 22.76
N VAL A 49 -28.94 -12.96 21.90
CA VAL A 49 -27.82 -12.02 22.09
C VAL A 49 -28.06 -11.15 23.32
N LEU A 50 -29.27 -10.61 23.51
CA LEU A 50 -29.63 -9.83 24.69
C LEU A 50 -29.54 -10.67 25.97
N ASN A 51 -30.13 -11.88 25.98
CA ASN A 51 -30.06 -12.78 27.15
C ASN A 51 -28.63 -13.25 27.44
N ALA A 52 -27.84 -13.55 26.41
CA ALA A 52 -26.44 -13.91 26.54
C ALA A 52 -25.61 -12.73 27.06
N SER A 53 -25.82 -11.53 26.52
CA SER A 53 -25.17 -10.30 26.97
C SER A 53 -25.55 -9.94 28.40
N GLU A 54 -26.81 -10.15 28.81
CA GLU A 54 -27.27 -9.91 30.17
C GLU A 54 -26.67 -10.93 31.15
N LYS A 55 -26.54 -12.19 30.74
CA LYS A 55 -25.87 -13.24 31.52
C LYS A 55 -24.38 -12.93 31.67
N ILE A 56 -23.70 -12.56 30.58
CA ILE A 56 -22.30 -12.12 30.59
C ILE A 56 -22.13 -10.88 31.48
N TRP A 57 -23.03 -9.92 31.35
CA TRP A 57 -23.01 -8.69 32.14
C TRP A 57 -23.21 -8.97 33.64
N LYS A 58 -24.23 -9.74 34.02
CA LYS A 58 -24.52 -10.06 35.43
C LYS A 58 -23.45 -10.94 36.07
N ASN A 59 -22.92 -11.93 35.33
CA ASN A 59 -22.03 -12.93 35.90
C ASN A 59 -20.55 -12.51 35.88
N TYR A 60 -20.14 -11.70 34.90
CA TYR A 60 -18.73 -11.35 34.69
C TYR A 60 -18.48 -9.84 34.72
N LEU A 61 -19.11 -9.05 33.83
CA LEU A 61 -18.76 -7.62 33.68
C LEU A 61 -19.15 -6.77 34.91
N ARG A 62 -20.32 -7.04 35.51
CA ARG A 62 -20.80 -6.35 36.72
C ARG A 62 -19.93 -6.68 37.93
N LYS A 63 -19.42 -7.91 38.03
CA LYS A 63 -18.52 -8.32 39.12
C LYS A 63 -17.12 -7.75 38.96
N ALA A 64 -16.70 -7.48 37.73
CA ALA A 64 -15.40 -6.90 37.39
C ALA A 64 -15.44 -5.37 37.24
N ASP A 65 -16.51 -4.70 37.70
CA ASP A 65 -16.70 -3.24 37.63
C ASP A 65 -16.51 -2.64 36.21
N PHE A 66 -16.74 -3.41 35.15
CA PHE A 66 -16.64 -2.98 33.75
C PHE A 66 -17.97 -2.43 33.24
N GLY A 67 -17.95 -1.30 32.53
CA GLY A 67 -19.14 -0.67 31.95
C GLY A 67 -20.03 0.08 32.96
N LEU A 68 -19.58 0.23 34.21
CA LEU A 68 -20.23 1.09 35.20
C LEU A 68 -19.71 2.53 35.07
N LEU A 69 -20.52 3.49 35.51
CA LEU A 69 -20.09 4.88 35.64
C LEU A 69 -18.93 4.99 36.66
N PRO A 70 -18.07 6.01 36.54
CA PRO A 70 -17.04 6.28 37.54
C PRO A 70 -17.65 6.35 38.95
N LYS A 71 -16.96 5.79 39.95
CA LYS A 71 -17.47 5.73 41.34
C LYS A 71 -17.67 7.13 41.92
N GLU A 72 -16.88 8.08 41.42
CA GLU A 72 -16.88 9.50 41.81
C GLU A 72 -18.05 10.27 41.20
N TYR A 73 -18.73 9.72 40.18
CA TYR A 73 -19.84 10.40 39.53
C TYR A 73 -21.13 10.31 40.35
N ASN A 74 -21.60 11.47 40.82
CA ASN A 74 -22.93 11.62 41.40
C ASN A 74 -23.85 12.46 40.49
N LYS A 75 -24.94 11.86 40.00
CA LYS A 75 -25.94 12.51 39.12
C LYS A 75 -26.57 13.76 39.74
N LYS A 76 -26.76 13.81 41.07
CA LYS A 76 -27.34 14.98 41.75
C LYS A 76 -26.41 16.19 41.75
N ILE A 77 -25.10 15.95 41.82
CA ILE A 77 -24.07 17.00 41.93
C ILE A 77 -23.60 17.42 40.53
N HIS A 78 -23.43 16.46 39.62
CA HIS A 78 -22.80 16.69 38.32
C HIS A 78 -23.76 16.85 37.16
N GLY A 79 -25.05 16.61 37.35
CA GLY A 79 -26.04 16.66 36.27
C GLY A 79 -25.89 15.47 35.30
N PRO A 80 -26.19 15.65 34.00
CA PRO A 80 -25.99 14.63 32.98
C PRO A 80 -24.53 14.17 32.87
N TYR A 81 -24.32 12.88 32.64
CA TYR A 81 -22.99 12.32 32.51
C TYR A 81 -22.27 12.83 31.24
N CYS A 82 -21.05 13.31 31.41
CA CYS A 82 -20.17 13.84 30.38
C CYS A 82 -18.94 12.92 30.26
N PRO A 83 -18.84 12.11 29.19
CA PRO A 83 -17.80 11.07 29.06
C PRO A 83 -16.36 11.56 29.08
N TRP A 84 -16.08 12.81 28.69
CA TRP A 84 -14.74 13.38 28.63
C TRP A 84 -14.31 14.09 29.93
N ARG A 85 -15.24 14.25 30.90
CA ARG A 85 -14.96 14.95 32.16
C ARG A 85 -14.40 13.99 33.20
N TYR A 86 -13.37 14.41 33.91
CA TYR A 86 -12.91 13.70 35.11
C TYR A 86 -13.75 14.13 36.32
N TYR A 87 -14.33 13.16 37.03
CA TYR A 87 -15.23 13.38 38.17
C TYR A 87 -14.56 13.25 39.53
N GLY A 88 -13.30 12.81 39.58
CA GLY A 88 -12.53 12.74 40.82
C GLY A 88 -12.05 14.12 41.30
N LYS A 89 -11.29 14.12 42.40
CA LYS A 89 -10.68 15.32 42.95
C LYS A 89 -9.71 15.93 41.93
N LYS A 90 -9.95 17.18 41.54
CA LYS A 90 -9.07 17.91 40.61
C LYS A 90 -7.73 18.17 41.31
N ASP A 91 -6.64 17.74 40.67
CA ASP A 91 -5.28 18.06 41.11
C ASP A 91 -4.84 19.41 40.53
N THR A 92 -3.72 19.93 41.03
CA THR A 92 -3.02 21.09 40.48
C THR A 92 -2.74 20.90 38.99
N ASN A 93 -2.95 21.95 38.20
CA ASN A 93 -2.65 21.94 36.77
C ASN A 93 -1.14 21.78 36.58
N ILE A 94 -0.71 21.05 35.55
CA ILE A 94 0.72 20.80 35.28
C ILE A 94 1.52 22.09 35.17
N PHE A 95 0.91 23.16 34.64
CA PHE A 95 1.53 24.47 34.49
C PHE A 95 1.73 25.22 35.82
N ASP A 96 1.03 24.81 36.87
CA ASP A 96 1.10 25.42 38.20
C ASP A 96 2.04 24.63 39.15
N VAL A 97 2.65 23.54 38.68
CA VAL A 97 3.49 22.65 39.49
C VAL A 97 4.95 23.12 39.42
N LYS A 98 5.58 23.27 40.59
CA LYS A 98 7.03 23.52 40.68
C LYS A 98 7.81 22.29 40.25
N LEU A 99 8.92 22.48 39.53
CA LEU A 99 9.81 21.40 39.06
C LEU A 99 10.25 20.45 40.19
N ALA A 100 10.51 20.99 41.39
CA ALA A 100 10.89 20.18 42.55
C ALA A 100 9.77 19.21 43.01
N ASP A 101 8.51 19.59 42.83
CA ASP A 101 7.34 18.79 43.24
C ASP A 101 6.82 17.90 42.10
N PHE A 102 7.44 17.95 40.91
CA PHE A 102 6.94 17.28 39.71
C PHE A 102 6.90 15.75 39.86
N SER A 103 7.96 15.17 40.44
CA SER A 103 8.01 13.72 40.72
C SER A 103 6.88 13.28 41.67
N ALA A 104 6.68 14.04 42.76
CA ALA A 104 5.59 13.81 43.71
C ALA A 104 4.20 14.07 43.10
N TRP A 105 4.08 14.98 42.13
CA TRP A 105 2.84 15.22 41.38
C TRP A 105 2.52 14.08 40.42
N MET A 106 3.53 13.54 39.74
CA MET A 106 3.37 12.44 38.80
C MET A 106 3.04 11.13 39.52
N SER A 107 3.63 10.88 40.69
CA SER A 107 3.38 9.66 41.48
C SER A 107 1.95 9.55 42.02
N ARG A 108 1.20 10.66 42.09
CA ARG A 108 -0.23 10.68 42.46
C ARG A 108 -1.16 10.22 41.33
N ARG A 109 -0.63 9.96 40.12
CA ARG A 109 -1.45 9.52 38.98
C ARG A 109 -1.77 8.04 39.11
N ASP A 110 -3.03 7.72 38.81
CA ASP A 110 -3.48 6.32 38.74
C ASP A 110 -2.88 5.65 37.49
N THR A 111 -1.79 4.92 37.69
CA THR A 111 -1.10 4.12 36.67
C THR A 111 -1.68 2.71 36.53
N SER A 112 -2.77 2.39 37.22
CA SER A 112 -3.45 1.13 37.01
C SER A 112 -3.96 1.02 35.56
N ALA A 113 -4.05 -0.21 35.03
CA ALA A 113 -4.59 -0.44 33.69
C ALA A 113 -5.99 0.18 33.51
N ARG A 114 -6.81 0.19 34.57
CA ARG A 114 -8.12 0.84 34.59
C ARG A 114 -8.01 2.37 34.50
N GLY A 115 -7.12 2.98 35.28
CA GLY A 115 -6.85 4.42 35.25
C GLY A 115 -6.40 4.89 33.88
N ILE A 116 -5.48 4.14 33.26
CA ILE A 116 -4.96 4.38 31.91
C ILE A 116 -6.08 4.25 30.87
N MET A 117 -6.84 3.15 30.86
CA MET A 117 -7.96 2.97 29.93
C MET A 117 -9.03 4.06 30.09
N ALA A 118 -9.34 4.45 31.33
CA ALA A 118 -10.31 5.51 31.59
C ALA A 118 -9.79 6.88 31.08
N ALA A 119 -8.48 7.15 31.19
CA ALA A 119 -7.86 8.35 30.65
C ALA A 119 -7.87 8.36 29.11
N MET A 120 -7.49 7.24 28.48
CA MET A 120 -7.56 7.08 27.03
C MET A 120 -8.98 7.24 26.50
N SER A 121 -9.96 6.63 27.17
CA SER A 121 -11.38 6.76 26.79
C SER A 121 -11.86 8.20 26.91
N ARG A 122 -11.55 8.91 28.01
CA ARG A 122 -11.87 10.35 28.15
C ARG A 122 -11.22 11.18 27.04
N GLY A 123 -9.95 10.94 26.74
CA GLY A 123 -9.22 11.63 25.68
C GLY A 123 -9.84 11.38 24.30
N TYR A 124 -10.21 10.14 24.00
CA TYR A 124 -10.91 9.77 22.78
C TYR A 124 -12.26 10.47 22.64
N TYR A 125 -13.08 10.50 23.70
CA TYR A 125 -14.34 11.22 23.69
C TYR A 125 -14.16 12.73 23.54
N LEU A 126 -13.12 13.30 24.17
CA LEU A 126 -12.77 14.71 24.02
C LEU A 126 -12.40 15.02 22.57
N TRP A 127 -11.58 14.16 21.95
CA TRP A 127 -11.19 14.27 20.56
C TRP A 127 -12.39 14.16 19.62
N ILE A 128 -13.27 13.17 19.78
CA ILE A 128 -14.53 13.07 19.02
C ILE A 128 -15.34 14.35 19.16
N TYR A 129 -15.50 14.83 20.39
CA TYR A 129 -16.33 16.00 20.67
C TYR A 129 -15.83 17.24 19.92
N TYR A 130 -14.52 17.48 19.90
CA TYR A 130 -13.94 18.64 19.23
C TYR A 130 -13.74 18.46 17.72
N TRP A 131 -13.36 17.26 17.25
CA TRP A 131 -12.88 17.06 15.87
C TRP A 131 -13.84 16.28 14.98
N PHE A 132 -14.81 15.56 15.55
CA PHE A 132 -15.71 14.67 14.82
C PHE A 132 -17.20 15.00 15.03
N SER A 133 -17.54 15.80 16.04
CA SER A 133 -18.92 16.18 16.29
C SER A 133 -19.47 17.08 15.16
N PRO A 134 -20.63 16.77 14.56
CA PRO A 134 -21.25 17.59 13.50
C PRO A 134 -21.56 19.02 13.92
N ARG A 135 -21.48 19.31 15.23
CA ARG A 135 -21.73 20.64 15.80
C ARG A 135 -20.67 21.65 15.37
N VAL A 136 -19.45 21.22 15.08
CA VAL A 136 -18.35 22.08 14.64
C VAL A 136 -17.79 21.46 13.37
N ALA A 137 -18.16 21.99 12.21
CA ALA A 137 -17.64 21.53 10.93
C ALA A 137 -16.16 21.89 10.80
N ASN A 138 -15.28 20.99 11.26
CA ASN A 138 -13.83 21.16 11.25
C ASN A 138 -13.19 20.43 10.05
N VAL A 139 -11.98 20.86 9.67
CA VAL A 139 -11.22 20.29 8.54
C VAL A 139 -10.62 18.91 8.86
N ALA A 140 -10.64 18.48 10.12
CA ALA A 140 -10.00 17.24 10.57
C ALA A 140 -10.40 15.96 9.81
N PRO A 141 -11.68 15.72 9.44
CA PRO A 141 -12.04 14.57 8.63
C PRO A 141 -11.33 14.53 7.27
N LEU A 142 -11.10 15.70 6.64
CA LEU A 142 -10.35 15.80 5.39
C LEU A 142 -8.86 15.46 5.62
N CYS A 143 -8.25 15.99 6.68
CA CYS A 143 -6.86 15.67 7.01
C CYS A 143 -6.65 14.17 7.28
N HIS A 144 -7.55 13.52 8.02
CA HIS A 144 -7.47 12.07 8.24
C HIS A 144 -7.59 11.27 6.94
N LEU A 145 -8.48 11.69 6.04
CA LEU A 145 -8.62 11.07 4.73
C LEU A 145 -7.32 11.19 3.92
N LEU A 146 -6.69 12.37 3.91
CA LEU A 146 -5.41 12.60 3.23
C LEU A 146 -4.28 11.72 3.79
N VAL A 147 -4.16 11.64 5.12
CA VAL A 147 -3.16 10.77 5.77
C VAL A 147 -3.42 9.30 5.45
N PHE A 148 -4.68 8.86 5.50
CA PHE A 148 -5.04 7.49 5.14
C PHE A 148 -4.70 7.18 3.68
N MET A 149 -5.03 8.09 2.75
CA MET A 149 -4.68 7.93 1.33
C MET A 149 -3.17 7.89 1.11
N ALA A 150 -2.39 8.71 1.83
CA ALA A 150 -0.93 8.67 1.78
C ALA A 150 -0.37 7.34 2.27
N PHE A 151 -0.86 6.82 3.40
CA PHE A 151 -0.48 5.50 3.91
C PHE A 151 -0.85 4.37 2.95
N ALA A 152 -2.08 4.39 2.40
CA ALA A 152 -2.52 3.41 1.42
C ALA A 152 -1.62 3.43 0.18
N ARG A 153 -1.29 4.63 -0.34
CA ARG A 153 -0.37 4.79 -1.46
C ARG A 153 1.03 4.26 -1.14
N MET A 154 1.54 4.50 0.06
CA MET A 154 2.85 4.01 0.49
C MET A 154 2.89 2.47 0.58
N ILE A 155 1.81 1.85 1.06
CA ILE A 155 1.69 0.38 1.13
C ILE A 155 1.59 -0.21 -0.28
N LEU A 156 0.73 0.34 -1.14
CA LEU A 156 0.55 -0.13 -2.52
C LEU A 156 1.82 0.01 -3.37
N ASN A 157 2.64 1.02 -3.10
CA ASN A 157 3.87 1.30 -3.85
C ASN A 157 5.15 0.94 -3.09
N HIS A 158 5.09 0.04 -2.10
CA HIS A 158 6.25 -0.24 -1.23
C HIS A 158 7.52 -0.67 -1.99
N ASN A 159 7.37 -1.44 -3.07
CA ASN A 159 8.48 -1.87 -3.92
C ASN A 159 9.11 -0.71 -4.71
N ASN A 160 8.28 0.21 -5.20
CA ASN A 160 8.75 1.42 -5.89
C ASN A 160 9.48 2.36 -4.93
N PHE A 161 9.05 2.43 -3.67
CA PHE A 161 9.69 3.29 -2.67
C PHE A 161 11.12 2.83 -2.32
N LYS A 162 11.35 1.52 -2.13
CA LYS A 162 12.70 0.98 -1.88
C LYS A 162 13.66 1.23 -3.06
N ARG A 163 13.13 1.12 -4.28
CA ARG A 163 13.85 1.39 -5.52
C ARG A 163 14.23 2.87 -5.61
N ASP A 164 13.27 3.77 -5.40
CA ASP A 164 13.49 5.21 -5.48
C ASP A 164 14.42 5.71 -4.35
N GLN A 165 14.39 5.06 -3.18
CA GLN A 165 15.34 5.31 -2.08
C GLN A 165 16.78 4.95 -2.47
N PHE A 166 17.01 3.77 -3.08
CA PHE A 166 18.35 3.39 -3.57
C PHE A 166 18.87 4.39 -4.63
N LEU A 167 17.99 4.80 -5.56
CA LEU A 167 18.32 5.77 -6.59
C LEU A 167 18.63 7.18 -6.07
N MET A 168 18.12 7.55 -4.89
CA MET A 168 18.35 8.84 -4.23
C MET A 168 19.54 8.82 -3.27
N GLU A 169 19.80 7.69 -2.60
CA GLU A 169 20.88 7.55 -1.60
C GLU A 169 22.25 7.32 -2.25
N ASN A 170 22.32 6.58 -3.36
CA ASN A 170 23.60 6.14 -3.96
C ASN A 170 23.93 6.79 -5.30
N CYS A 171 22.96 7.41 -5.97
CA CYS A 171 23.13 8.05 -7.28
C CYS A 171 22.27 9.32 -7.35
N ARG A 172 22.51 10.21 -8.31
CA ARG A 172 21.40 10.99 -8.90
C ARG A 172 20.88 10.11 -10.03
N GLY A 173 20.05 9.12 -9.70
CA GLY A 173 19.65 8.07 -10.64
C GLY A 173 18.27 8.33 -11.25
N ALA A 174 18.14 8.20 -12.58
CA ALA A 174 16.86 8.12 -13.27
C ALA A 174 16.66 6.70 -13.80
N LEU A 175 15.48 6.10 -13.56
CA LEU A 175 15.12 4.78 -14.12
C LEU A 175 14.14 4.96 -15.27
N ILE A 176 14.49 4.39 -16.42
CA ILE A 176 13.63 4.34 -17.60
C ILE A 176 13.41 2.87 -17.96
N VAL A 177 12.17 2.50 -18.26
CA VAL A 177 11.79 1.11 -18.57
C VAL A 177 11.19 1.10 -19.96
N PHE A 178 11.70 0.23 -20.84
CA PHE A 178 11.16 0.01 -22.17
C PHE A 178 10.51 -1.38 -22.27
N GLU A 179 9.35 -1.52 -22.90
CA GLU A 179 8.51 -0.46 -23.47
C GLU A 179 7.74 0.30 -22.38
N ALA A 180 7.64 1.61 -22.56
CA ALA A 180 6.77 2.40 -21.72
C ALA A 180 5.32 2.05 -22.10
N ARG A 181 4.64 1.19 -21.33
CA ARG A 181 3.22 0.80 -21.56
C ARG A 181 2.21 1.95 -21.40
N ALA A 182 2.69 3.20 -21.34
CA ALA A 182 1.92 4.41 -21.17
C ALA A 182 2.08 5.32 -22.39
N GLY A 183 1.03 6.04 -22.74
CA GLY A 183 0.99 6.89 -23.94
C GLY A 183 0.56 6.13 -25.18
N VAL A 184 0.36 6.84 -26.29
CA VAL A 184 -0.29 6.30 -27.50
C VAL A 184 0.51 5.15 -28.11
N ILE A 185 1.84 5.29 -28.21
CA ILE A 185 2.73 4.25 -28.76
C ILE A 185 2.78 3.04 -27.81
N GLY A 186 2.94 3.31 -26.51
CA GLY A 186 2.96 2.29 -25.46
C GLY A 186 1.69 1.45 -25.38
N GLU A 187 0.52 2.07 -25.52
CA GLU A 187 -0.77 1.37 -25.54
C GLU A 187 -0.92 0.46 -26.77
N MET A 188 -0.45 0.89 -27.94
CA MET A 188 -0.45 0.04 -29.14
C MET A 188 0.48 -1.16 -28.98
N LEU A 189 1.65 -0.94 -28.40
CA LEU A 189 2.62 -1.99 -28.10
C LEU A 189 2.10 -2.99 -27.06
N ASP A 190 1.49 -2.51 -25.97
CA ASP A 190 0.86 -3.38 -24.97
C ASP A 190 -0.26 -4.24 -25.57
N GLN A 191 -1.09 -3.69 -26.46
CA GLN A 191 -2.10 -4.46 -27.19
C GLN A 191 -1.48 -5.52 -28.10
N TYR A 192 -0.36 -5.21 -28.76
CA TYR A 192 0.38 -6.16 -29.57
C TYR A 192 0.99 -7.30 -28.72
N LEU A 193 1.67 -6.97 -27.62
CA LEU A 193 2.28 -7.94 -26.69
C LEU A 193 1.24 -8.86 -26.03
N ASN A 194 0.06 -8.32 -25.72
CA ASN A 194 -1.07 -9.06 -25.17
C ASN A 194 -1.89 -9.84 -26.21
N LYS A 195 -1.39 -9.97 -27.46
CA LYS A 195 -2.05 -10.71 -28.55
C LYS A 195 -3.44 -10.18 -28.93
N LYS A 196 -3.77 -8.92 -28.58
CA LYS A 196 -5.06 -8.29 -28.90
C LYS A 196 -5.11 -7.76 -30.34
N VAL A 197 -3.97 -7.27 -30.82
CA VAL A 197 -3.79 -6.74 -32.17
C VAL A 197 -2.67 -7.51 -32.86
N GLU A 198 -2.92 -7.93 -34.10
CA GLU A 198 -1.90 -8.48 -34.98
C GLU A 198 -1.28 -7.36 -35.81
N MET A 199 0.04 -7.37 -35.92
CA MET A 199 0.82 -6.38 -36.65
C MET A 199 1.93 -7.09 -37.42
N GLU A 200 2.27 -6.55 -38.59
CA GLU A 200 3.39 -7.02 -39.37
C GLU A 200 4.72 -6.75 -38.62
N ASN A 201 5.71 -7.64 -38.79
CA ASN A 201 6.93 -7.64 -37.98
C ASN A 201 7.77 -6.36 -38.12
N HIS A 202 7.86 -5.78 -39.33
CA HIS A 202 8.55 -4.52 -39.58
C HIS A 202 7.82 -3.37 -38.89
N VAL A 203 6.48 -3.33 -38.96
CA VAL A 203 5.68 -2.30 -38.29
C VAL A 203 5.88 -2.37 -36.78
N ALA A 204 5.80 -3.58 -36.21
CA ALA A 204 6.05 -3.78 -34.79
C ALA A 204 7.44 -3.27 -34.41
N HIS A 205 8.49 -3.70 -35.12
CA HIS A 205 9.88 -3.28 -34.86
C HIS A 205 10.05 -1.76 -34.88
N LEU A 206 9.46 -1.07 -35.86
CA LEU A 206 9.52 0.38 -35.96
C LEU A 206 8.78 1.07 -34.82
N LEU A 207 7.67 0.51 -34.31
CA LEU A 207 7.01 1.04 -33.12
C LEU A 207 7.87 0.92 -31.86
N PHE A 208 8.56 -0.22 -31.66
CA PHE A 208 9.53 -0.35 -30.57
C PHE A 208 10.65 0.69 -30.69
N SER A 209 11.12 0.96 -31.90
CA SER A 209 12.15 1.98 -32.14
C SER A 209 11.60 3.40 -31.90
N ALA A 210 10.39 3.69 -32.36
CA ALA A 210 9.71 4.97 -32.13
C ALA A 210 9.51 5.26 -30.63
N ASP A 211 9.20 4.24 -29.82
CA ASP A 211 9.10 4.37 -28.36
C ASP A 211 10.42 4.84 -27.73
N ARG A 212 11.55 4.29 -28.18
CA ARG A 212 12.89 4.73 -27.74
C ARG A 212 13.20 6.16 -28.17
N TRP A 213 12.90 6.49 -29.42
CA TRP A 213 13.06 7.84 -29.95
C TRP A 213 12.15 8.85 -29.27
N ALA A 214 10.98 8.46 -28.76
CA ALA A 214 10.12 9.37 -28.00
C ALA A 214 10.78 9.83 -26.68
N VAL A 215 11.61 8.98 -26.06
CA VAL A 215 12.24 9.23 -24.75
C VAL A 215 13.70 9.68 -24.86
N HIS A 216 14.33 9.61 -26.06
CA HIS A 216 15.77 9.90 -26.22
C HIS A 216 16.19 11.29 -25.69
N THR A 217 15.38 12.33 -25.90
CA THR A 217 15.66 13.69 -25.43
C THR A 217 15.74 13.77 -23.91
N GLU A 218 14.89 13.00 -23.20
CA GLU A 218 14.91 12.91 -21.75
C GLU A 218 16.19 12.24 -21.25
N ILE A 219 16.58 11.13 -21.89
CA ILE A 219 17.83 10.41 -21.59
C ILE A 219 19.02 11.35 -21.75
N GLU A 220 19.12 12.06 -22.88
CA GLU A 220 20.20 13.00 -23.12
C GLU A 220 20.25 14.14 -22.09
N ASN A 221 19.09 14.72 -21.75
CA ASN A 221 19.02 15.80 -20.78
C ASN A 221 19.41 15.34 -19.38
N ASN A 222 19.01 14.13 -18.99
CA ASN A 222 19.40 13.53 -17.72
C ASN A 222 20.92 13.31 -17.66
N ILE A 223 21.51 12.74 -18.72
CA ILE A 223 22.96 12.54 -18.80
C ILE A 223 23.70 13.89 -18.76
N LYS A 224 23.24 14.90 -19.51
CA LYS A 224 23.83 16.26 -19.50
C LYS A 224 23.76 16.93 -18.12
N CYS A 225 22.74 16.62 -17.32
CA CYS A 225 22.60 17.11 -15.94
C CYS A 225 23.50 16.36 -14.93
N GLY A 226 24.27 15.36 -15.37
CA GLY A 226 25.09 14.51 -14.50
C GLY A 226 24.28 13.48 -13.71
N THR A 227 23.11 13.10 -14.22
CA THR A 227 22.25 12.06 -13.65
C THR A 227 22.57 10.73 -14.32
N THR A 228 22.82 9.68 -13.52
CA THR A 228 23.02 8.32 -14.02
C THR A 228 21.67 7.77 -14.48
N VAL A 229 21.58 7.32 -15.73
CA VAL A 229 20.34 6.75 -16.28
C VAL A 229 20.44 5.23 -16.29
N ILE A 230 19.59 4.57 -15.52
CA ILE A 230 19.42 3.12 -15.53
C ILE A 230 18.27 2.81 -16.48
N VAL A 231 18.51 1.94 -17.46
CA VAL A 231 17.51 1.58 -18.46
C VAL A 231 17.23 0.08 -18.39
N ASP A 232 15.98 -0.28 -18.12
CA ASP A 232 15.50 -1.65 -18.23
C ASP A 232 15.00 -1.90 -19.66
N ARG A 233 15.75 -2.74 -20.39
CA ARG A 233 15.63 -3.02 -21.85
C ARG A 233 15.91 -1.80 -22.72
N TYR A 234 16.56 -1.99 -23.86
CA TYR A 234 16.90 -0.89 -24.77
C TYR A 234 17.01 -1.38 -26.22
N LEU A 235 17.83 -0.75 -27.05
CA LEU A 235 18.01 -1.08 -28.47
C LEU A 235 18.31 -2.57 -28.72
N PHE A 236 19.11 -3.21 -27.87
CA PHE A 236 19.50 -4.61 -28.05
C PHE A 236 18.32 -5.58 -27.95
N SER A 237 17.33 -5.26 -27.12
CA SER A 237 16.10 -6.04 -27.02
C SER A 237 15.26 -5.91 -28.29
N GLY A 238 15.12 -4.69 -28.83
CA GLY A 238 14.43 -4.49 -30.11
C GLY A 238 15.04 -5.29 -31.25
N ILE A 239 16.37 -5.27 -31.37
CA ILE A 239 17.12 -5.99 -32.42
C ILE A 239 17.01 -7.51 -32.24
N ALA A 240 17.29 -8.02 -31.04
CA ALA A 240 17.35 -9.47 -30.80
C ALA A 240 15.98 -10.17 -31.02
N PHE A 241 14.89 -9.53 -30.57
CA PHE A 241 13.53 -10.06 -30.74
C PHE A 241 13.06 -9.98 -32.20
N SER A 242 13.33 -8.88 -32.89
CA SER A 242 12.94 -8.72 -34.29
C SER A 242 13.73 -9.63 -35.22
N ALA A 243 15.03 -9.78 -35.02
CA ALA A 243 15.85 -10.73 -35.78
C ALA A 243 15.39 -12.19 -35.54
N ALA A 244 14.93 -12.53 -34.32
CA ALA A 244 14.40 -13.87 -34.03
C ALA A 244 13.10 -14.18 -34.78
N LYS A 245 12.37 -13.14 -35.23
CA LYS A 245 11.18 -13.27 -36.10
C LYS A 245 11.53 -13.37 -37.59
N GLY A 246 12.81 -13.36 -37.95
CA GLY A 246 13.28 -13.49 -39.33
C GLY A 246 13.50 -12.17 -40.07
N LEU A 247 13.50 -11.03 -39.36
CA LEU A 247 13.92 -9.76 -39.94
C LEU A 247 15.44 -9.72 -40.13
N ASP A 248 15.90 -8.98 -41.13
CA ASP A 248 17.33 -8.78 -41.35
C ASP A 248 17.98 -8.06 -40.16
N PHE A 249 19.15 -8.54 -39.76
CA PHE A 249 19.83 -8.07 -38.55
C PHE A 249 20.36 -6.64 -38.70
N ASP A 250 20.93 -6.32 -39.86
CA ASP A 250 21.48 -4.99 -40.14
C ASP A 250 20.34 -3.97 -40.32
N TRP A 251 19.23 -4.38 -40.93
CA TRP A 251 18.00 -3.58 -40.98
C TRP A 251 17.50 -3.21 -39.58
N CYS A 252 17.41 -4.19 -38.67
CA CYS A 252 16.99 -3.93 -37.29
C CYS A 252 17.94 -2.96 -36.57
N MET A 253 19.25 -3.08 -36.79
CA MET A 253 20.23 -2.17 -36.18
C MET A 253 20.08 -0.72 -36.70
N ASN A 254 19.75 -0.56 -37.97
CA ASN A 254 19.64 0.76 -38.60
C ASN A 254 18.47 1.60 -38.06
N ALA A 255 17.38 0.98 -37.56
CA ALA A 255 16.24 1.69 -37.00
C ALA A 255 16.61 2.52 -35.74
N ASP A 256 17.53 1.98 -34.92
CA ASP A 256 17.96 2.59 -33.66
C ASP A 256 19.28 3.38 -33.78
N ARG A 257 19.80 3.54 -35.00
CA ARG A 257 21.06 4.25 -35.25
C ARG A 257 20.93 5.74 -34.88
N GLY A 258 21.83 6.21 -34.03
CA GLY A 258 21.82 7.58 -33.51
C GLY A 258 21.17 7.74 -32.13
N LEU A 259 20.71 6.66 -31.49
CA LEU A 259 20.36 6.71 -30.07
C LEU A 259 21.62 6.78 -29.18
N PRO A 260 21.54 7.35 -27.96
CA PRO A 260 22.63 7.33 -26.98
C PRO A 260 23.15 5.91 -26.73
N GLN A 261 24.45 5.70 -26.89
CA GLN A 261 25.08 4.41 -26.61
C GLN A 261 25.27 4.22 -25.09
N PRO A 262 24.88 3.07 -24.51
CA PRO A 262 25.13 2.79 -23.10
C PRO A 262 26.63 2.67 -22.78
N ASP A 263 27.05 3.17 -21.62
CA ASP A 263 28.42 2.99 -21.11
C ASP A 263 28.71 1.55 -20.68
N VAL A 264 27.68 0.87 -20.16
CA VAL A 264 27.71 -0.54 -19.76
C VAL A 264 26.38 -1.20 -20.05
N VAL A 265 26.43 -2.46 -20.50
CA VAL A 265 25.25 -3.31 -20.72
C VAL A 265 25.36 -4.54 -19.84
N PHE A 266 24.38 -4.76 -18.98
CA PHE A 266 24.28 -5.97 -18.17
C PHE A 266 23.36 -6.97 -18.87
N PHE A 267 23.94 -8.03 -19.41
CA PHE A 267 23.18 -9.12 -20.01
C PHE A 267 23.04 -10.26 -19.00
N VAL A 268 21.84 -10.39 -18.41
CA VAL A 268 21.53 -11.45 -17.46
C VAL A 268 21.12 -12.71 -18.23
N ASP A 269 22.07 -13.62 -18.40
CA ASP A 269 21.87 -14.86 -19.15
C ASP A 269 21.16 -15.90 -18.28
N VAL A 270 19.97 -16.33 -18.72
CA VAL A 270 19.17 -17.36 -18.06
C VAL A 270 18.83 -18.42 -19.08
N LYS A 271 19.02 -19.69 -18.72
CA LYS A 271 18.64 -20.80 -19.59
C LYS A 271 17.11 -20.83 -19.81
N PRO A 272 16.62 -21.09 -21.05
CA PRO A 272 15.19 -21.13 -21.35
C PRO A 272 14.40 -22.09 -20.45
N GLU A 273 15.01 -23.21 -20.05
CA GLU A 273 14.40 -24.22 -19.18
C GLU A 273 14.11 -23.66 -17.78
N THR A 274 14.97 -22.78 -17.29
CA THR A 274 14.83 -22.12 -15.99
C THR A 274 13.77 -21.01 -16.04
N LEU A 275 13.60 -20.33 -17.19
CA LEU A 275 12.58 -19.30 -17.37
C LEU A 275 11.16 -19.86 -17.29
N LYS A 276 10.94 -21.06 -17.80
CA LYS A 276 9.63 -21.75 -17.76
C LYS A 276 9.11 -21.99 -16.34
N ASN A 277 10.02 -22.17 -15.38
CA ASN A 277 9.65 -22.40 -13.98
C ASN A 277 9.29 -21.10 -13.24
N ARG A 278 9.45 -19.93 -13.86
CA ARG A 278 9.02 -18.64 -13.31
C ARG A 278 7.55 -18.43 -13.69
N GLY A 279 6.70 -18.19 -12.67
CA GLY A 279 5.24 -18.38 -12.75
C GLY A 279 4.43 -17.54 -13.76
N GLU A 280 5.07 -16.64 -14.50
CA GLU A 280 4.42 -15.77 -15.49
C GLU A 280 4.76 -16.15 -16.95
N PHE A 281 5.57 -17.20 -17.17
CA PHE A 281 5.96 -17.63 -18.51
C PHE A 281 4.78 -18.23 -19.30
N GLY A 282 4.42 -17.61 -20.42
CA GLY A 282 3.45 -18.13 -21.40
C GLY A 282 2.29 -17.17 -21.67
N VAL A 283 2.20 -16.07 -20.91
CA VAL A 283 1.11 -15.10 -21.01
C VAL A 283 1.32 -14.18 -22.21
N GLU A 284 2.55 -13.70 -22.41
CA GLU A 284 2.85 -12.71 -23.45
C GLU A 284 3.17 -13.33 -24.82
N ARG A 285 3.24 -12.49 -25.87
CA ARG A 285 3.49 -12.91 -27.26
C ARG A 285 4.82 -13.67 -27.45
N PHE A 286 5.83 -13.39 -26.62
CA PHE A 286 7.18 -13.92 -26.81
C PHE A 286 7.60 -15.00 -25.82
N ASP A 287 6.67 -15.49 -24.99
CA ASP A 287 6.96 -16.52 -23.98
C ASP A 287 6.88 -17.93 -24.56
N ASP A 288 7.63 -18.16 -25.65
CA ASP A 288 7.81 -19.49 -26.24
C ASP A 288 9.28 -19.94 -26.10
N GLU A 289 9.50 -21.19 -25.73
CA GLU A 289 10.85 -21.71 -25.44
C GLU A 289 11.75 -21.71 -26.68
N GLU A 290 11.21 -22.12 -27.84
CA GLU A 290 11.97 -22.15 -29.09
C GLU A 290 12.32 -20.74 -29.55
N PHE A 291 11.36 -19.82 -29.43
CA PHE A 291 11.58 -18.41 -29.72
C PHE A 291 12.64 -17.78 -28.80
N GLN A 292 12.56 -18.00 -27.49
CA GLN A 292 13.55 -17.50 -26.53
C GLN A 292 14.96 -18.05 -26.79
N ARG A 293 15.08 -19.29 -27.29
CA ARG A 293 16.36 -19.86 -27.73
C ARG A 293 16.96 -19.07 -28.91
N LYS A 294 16.14 -18.67 -29.90
CA LYS A 294 16.56 -17.83 -31.03
C LYS A 294 16.97 -16.43 -30.56
N VAL A 295 16.19 -15.84 -29.66
CA VAL A 295 16.48 -14.52 -29.06
C VAL A 295 17.82 -14.55 -28.31
N ARG A 296 18.06 -15.57 -27.48
CA ARG A 296 19.33 -15.76 -26.76
C ARG A 296 20.53 -15.84 -27.71
N HIS A 297 20.39 -16.57 -28.82
CA HIS A 297 21.44 -16.64 -29.84
C HIS A 297 21.74 -15.26 -30.46
N ASN A 298 20.70 -14.46 -30.74
CA ASN A 298 20.90 -13.10 -31.26
C ASN A 298 21.58 -12.17 -30.25
N TYR A 299 21.28 -12.28 -28.95
CA TYR A 299 21.99 -11.53 -27.92
C TYR A 299 23.48 -11.89 -27.86
N GLN A 300 23.82 -13.17 -28.00
CA GLN A 300 25.22 -13.62 -28.06
C GLN A 300 25.97 -13.11 -29.31
N ARG A 301 25.24 -12.77 -30.38
CA ARG A 301 25.82 -12.12 -31.56
C ARG A 301 26.04 -10.62 -31.36
N LEU A 302 25.28 -9.98 -30.48
CA LEU A 302 25.34 -8.53 -30.19
C LEU A 302 26.41 -8.14 -29.15
N THR A 303 27.02 -9.11 -28.45
CA THR A 303 28.00 -8.83 -27.40
C THR A 303 29.20 -8.04 -27.91
N ASP A 304 29.54 -6.99 -27.18
CA ASP A 304 30.66 -6.06 -27.45
C ASP A 304 31.47 -5.79 -26.17
N LYS A 305 32.53 -4.98 -26.24
CA LYS A 305 33.49 -4.73 -25.15
C LYS A 305 32.89 -4.13 -23.88
N TYR A 306 31.76 -3.43 -23.97
CA TYR A 306 31.06 -2.81 -22.84
C TYR A 306 29.95 -3.70 -22.26
N TRP A 307 29.86 -4.97 -22.69
CA TRP A 307 28.91 -5.93 -22.17
C TRP A 307 29.48 -6.69 -20.98
N GLN A 308 28.64 -6.84 -19.96
CA GLN A 308 28.88 -7.64 -18.77
C GLN A 308 27.85 -8.76 -18.74
N VAL A 309 28.27 -9.98 -19.05
CA VAL A 309 27.41 -11.16 -19.00
C VAL A 309 27.33 -11.65 -17.55
N ILE A 310 26.12 -11.67 -17.02
CA ILE A 310 25.83 -12.10 -15.64
C ILE A 310 25.06 -13.40 -15.69
N ASP A 311 25.49 -14.36 -14.88
CA ASP A 311 24.77 -15.60 -14.67
C ASP A 311 23.48 -15.35 -13.87
N GLY A 312 22.34 -15.47 -14.55
CA GLY A 312 21.02 -15.27 -13.99
C GLY A 312 20.43 -16.48 -13.25
N GLU A 313 21.17 -17.59 -13.11
CA GLU A 313 20.78 -18.74 -12.27
C GLU A 313 21.15 -18.54 -10.79
N LYS A 314 21.96 -17.54 -10.47
CA LYS A 314 22.34 -17.16 -9.11
C LYS A 314 21.19 -16.52 -8.33
N SER A 315 21.38 -16.34 -7.03
CA SER A 315 20.38 -15.65 -6.20
C SER A 315 20.26 -14.16 -6.58
N GLN A 316 19.07 -13.59 -6.40
CA GLN A 316 18.81 -12.17 -6.70
C GLN A 316 19.80 -11.24 -5.98
N LYS A 317 20.18 -11.58 -4.74
CA LYS A 317 21.13 -10.79 -3.96
C LYS A 317 22.53 -10.80 -4.56
N GLU A 318 23.03 -11.96 -4.97
CA GLU A 318 24.36 -12.08 -5.59
C GLU A 318 24.44 -11.32 -6.92
N ILE A 319 23.37 -11.40 -7.72
CA ILE A 319 23.27 -10.65 -8.98
C ILE A 319 23.29 -9.15 -8.70
N ALA A 320 22.49 -8.68 -7.73
CA ALA A 320 22.45 -7.28 -7.34
C ALA A 320 23.81 -6.79 -6.84
N ASP A 321 24.48 -7.54 -5.96
CA ASP A 321 25.81 -7.21 -5.43
C ASP A 321 26.86 -7.13 -6.56
N GLN A 322 26.77 -8.01 -7.57
CA GLN A 322 27.67 -8.00 -8.72
C GLN A 322 27.46 -6.77 -9.61
N ILE A 323 26.21 -6.42 -9.90
CA ILE A 323 25.86 -5.22 -10.67
C ILE A 323 26.32 -3.97 -9.93
N GLU A 324 26.00 -3.86 -8.64
CA GLU A 324 26.33 -2.70 -7.81
C GLU A 324 27.84 -2.45 -7.77
N ARG A 325 28.65 -3.49 -7.57
CA ARG A 325 30.13 -3.37 -7.62
C ARG A 325 30.60 -2.83 -8.95
N THR A 326 30.10 -3.39 -10.05
CA THR A 326 30.48 -2.97 -11.40
C THR A 326 30.12 -1.50 -11.67
N VAL A 327 28.91 -1.09 -11.26
CA VAL A 327 28.46 0.31 -11.38
C VAL A 327 29.32 1.23 -10.52
N CYS A 328 29.62 0.85 -9.27
CA CYS A 328 30.46 1.66 -8.37
C CYS A 328 31.88 1.86 -8.92
N ASP A 329 32.45 0.85 -9.57
CA ASP A 329 33.78 0.95 -10.18
C ASP A 329 33.76 1.84 -11.43
N LEU A 330 32.68 1.78 -12.23
CA LEU A 330 32.48 2.67 -13.39
C LEU A 330 32.32 4.13 -12.96
N LEU A 331 31.54 4.40 -11.91
CA LEU A 331 31.31 5.76 -11.39
C LEU A 331 32.59 6.39 -10.81
N LYS A 332 33.57 5.58 -10.38
CA LYS A 332 34.88 6.08 -9.91
C LYS A 332 35.86 6.33 -11.06
N SER A 333 35.60 5.78 -12.25
CA SER A 333 36.52 5.87 -13.39
C SER A 333 36.51 7.27 -14.03
N PRO A 334 37.68 7.83 -14.41
CA PRO A 334 37.76 9.12 -15.10
C PRO A 334 37.17 9.10 -16.52
N ALA A 335 36.77 7.93 -17.03
CA ALA A 335 36.14 7.78 -18.34
C ALA A 335 34.81 8.55 -18.50
N MET A 336 34.15 8.93 -17.39
CA MET A 336 32.90 9.71 -17.40
C MET A 336 33.03 11.13 -17.99
N ALA A 337 34.24 11.65 -18.18
CA ALA A 337 34.45 12.96 -18.81
C ALA A 337 34.42 12.92 -20.36
N SER A 338 34.22 11.74 -20.95
CA SER A 338 34.17 11.58 -22.41
C SER A 338 32.85 12.09 -22.99
N PRO A 339 32.82 12.59 -24.25
CA PRO A 339 31.59 12.99 -24.90
C PRO A 339 30.64 11.79 -25.07
N LEU A 340 29.33 12.06 -25.07
CA LEU A 340 28.28 11.06 -25.27
C LEU A 340 28.52 10.33 -26.61
N LYS A 341 28.60 9.00 -26.55
CA LYS A 341 28.71 8.15 -27.73
C LYS A 341 27.34 7.87 -28.30
N MET A 342 27.25 7.82 -29.63
CA MET A 342 26.00 7.56 -30.35
C MET A 342 26.07 6.21 -31.02
N PHE A 343 25.02 5.41 -30.87
CA PHE A 343 24.97 4.06 -31.41
C PHE A 343 25.03 4.08 -32.95
N GLY A 344 25.94 3.30 -33.52
CA GLY A 344 26.12 3.17 -34.97
C GLY A 344 26.91 4.31 -35.64
N TYR A 345 27.51 5.22 -34.87
CA TYR A 345 28.52 6.15 -35.37
C TYR A 345 29.87 5.80 -34.73
N THR A 346 30.82 5.37 -35.55
CA THR A 346 32.22 5.12 -35.16
C THR A 346 33.02 6.40 -35.09
#